data_AF-A0A4R9G0B0-F1
#
_entry.id   AF-A0A4R9G0B0-F1
#
_cell.length_a   1.000
_cell.length_b   1.000
_cell.length_c   1.000
_cell.angle_alpha   90.00
_cell.angle_beta   90.00
_cell.angle_gamma   90.00
#
_symmetry.space_group_name_H-M   'P 1'
#
loop_
_entity.id
_entity.type
_entity.pdbx_description
1 polymer ?
#
loop_
_entity_poly.entity_id
_entity_poly.type
_entity_poly.pdbx_seq_one_letter_code
_entity_poly.pdbx_strand_id
1 'polypeptide(L)'
;MSIFSGSDKAPAGQSYIDPEALGLIDVNREFKTHLGIEDTLFNRFSSKEVEELLQESGMFEMLSMRGFQKTQVEIHGISEVDNRIFIKTEEKEILVHMRLKFSDFLFKKIGQSFPMIYIDWLLSQNVRLGKLGDKKKLFEGQEYPGLNIMNEITHFIRLLSGKMGAAGAFNIPEYFHDAVLFHKNFRFLSEEKEGEFRAMLRCFKKENLRSLSGAIHSGKILDRDSSQPYTWTYGEMVSCTNSYLEKSLFDEHYDSMVARISKTREFSRIE
;
A
#
# COMPACT_ATOMS: atom_id res chain seq x y z
N MET A 1 -11.87 12.50 4.26
CA MET A 1 -11.58 12.14 5.67
C MET A 1 -10.37 11.21 5.66
N SER A 2 -9.53 11.27 6.68
CA SER A 2 -8.26 10.53 6.74
C SER A 2 -8.49 9.04 6.93
N ILE A 3 -7.87 8.24 6.05
CA ILE A 3 -7.54 6.82 6.20
C ILE A 3 -6.82 6.63 7.56
N PHE A 4 -7.38 5.89 8.51
CA PHE A 4 -6.82 5.67 9.88
C PHE A 4 -5.70 4.59 9.80
N SER A 5 -4.68 4.45 10.68
CA SER A 5 -4.49 4.81 12.09
C SER A 5 -4.00 6.23 12.37
N GLY A 6 -4.62 6.88 13.36
CA GLY A 6 -4.32 8.25 13.80
C GLY A 6 -2.98 8.46 14.53
N SER A 7 -1.97 7.63 14.31
CA SER A 7 -0.63 7.87 14.89
C SER A 7 0.24 8.80 14.03
N ASP A 8 0.02 8.84 12.71
CA ASP A 8 0.99 9.44 11.78
C ASP A 8 0.48 10.72 11.12
N LYS A 9 -0.76 11.13 11.38
CA LYS A 9 -1.29 12.43 10.98
C LYS A 9 -1.51 13.27 12.22
N ALA A 10 -0.60 14.20 12.50
CA ALA A 10 -0.83 15.20 13.53
C ALA A 10 -2.05 16.07 13.16
N PRO A 11 -3.14 16.08 13.95
CA PRO A 11 -4.16 17.10 13.85
C PRO A 11 -3.76 18.23 14.80
N ALA A 12 -3.60 19.44 14.26
CA ALA A 12 -3.66 20.63 15.10
C ALA A 12 -5.05 20.69 15.77
N GLY A 13 -5.10 20.49 17.09
CA GLY A 13 -6.26 20.83 17.91
C GLY A 13 -6.86 19.68 18.73
N GLN A 14 -6.51 19.69 20.02
CA GLN A 14 -7.20 19.15 21.21
C GLN A 14 -7.08 17.65 21.57
N SER A 15 -6.33 17.46 22.67
CA SER A 15 -6.22 16.34 23.62
C SER A 15 -5.90 14.95 23.08
N TYR A 16 -4.74 14.82 22.44
CA TYR A 16 -3.99 13.57 22.52
C TYR A 16 -3.08 13.67 23.75
N ILE A 17 -3.03 12.63 24.60
CA ILE A 17 -1.97 12.53 25.59
C ILE A 17 -0.70 12.26 24.80
N ASP A 18 0.10 13.30 24.63
CA ASP A 18 1.40 13.24 23.98
C ASP A 18 2.32 12.31 24.81
N PRO A 19 2.81 11.20 24.24
CA PRO A 19 3.78 10.33 24.91
C PRO A 19 5.09 11.08 25.26
N GLU A 20 5.45 12.14 24.51
CA GLU A 20 6.57 13.02 24.86
C GLU A 20 6.25 13.87 26.12
N ALA A 21 4.98 14.24 26.33
CA ALA A 21 4.53 14.98 27.52
C ALA A 21 4.43 14.12 28.80
N LEU A 22 4.46 12.79 28.67
CA LEU A 22 4.48 11.87 29.82
C LEU A 22 5.90 11.57 30.35
N GLY A 23 6.95 12.16 29.76
CA GLY A 23 8.33 11.91 30.22
C GLY A 23 8.72 10.42 30.18
N LEU A 24 7.98 9.62 29.41
CA LEU A 24 8.35 8.25 29.11
C LEU A 24 9.53 8.34 28.15
N ILE A 25 10.71 8.27 28.73
CA ILE A 25 11.97 8.10 28.02
C ILE A 25 11.75 7.01 26.97
N ASP A 26 11.88 7.36 25.69
CA ASP A 26 11.98 6.38 24.61
C ASP A 26 13.32 5.70 24.77
N VAL A 27 13.33 4.65 25.61
CA VAL A 27 14.51 3.90 26.02
C VAL A 27 15.26 3.40 24.78
N ASN A 28 14.54 3.03 23.72
CA ASN A 28 15.14 2.61 22.45
C ASN A 28 15.84 3.77 21.73
N ARG A 29 15.26 4.97 21.73
CA ARG A 29 15.89 6.18 21.17
C ARG A 29 17.12 6.61 21.96
N GLU A 30 17.08 6.56 23.30
CA GLU A 30 18.25 6.82 24.15
C GLU A 30 19.37 5.79 23.95
N PHE A 31 19.05 4.50 23.88
CA PHE A 31 20.03 3.46 23.58
C PHE A 31 20.68 3.66 22.20
N LYS A 32 19.90 4.05 21.17
CA LYS A 32 20.40 4.34 19.82
C LYS A 32 21.36 5.53 19.79
N THR A 33 21.04 6.63 20.49
CA THR A 33 21.89 7.83 20.53
C THR A 33 23.19 7.64 21.30
N HIS A 34 23.20 6.76 22.31
CA HIS A 34 24.38 6.54 23.15
C HIS A 34 25.28 5.38 22.68
N LEU A 35 24.76 4.41 21.91
CA LEU A 35 25.52 3.26 21.42
C LEU A 35 25.88 3.31 19.93
N GLY A 36 25.37 4.29 19.17
CA GLY A 36 25.66 4.42 17.73
C GLY A 36 25.06 3.31 16.87
N ILE A 37 23.91 2.76 17.29
CA ILE A 37 23.21 1.70 16.56
C ILE A 37 22.48 2.34 15.37
N GLU A 38 22.89 1.98 14.14
CA GLU A 38 22.20 2.42 12.91
C GLU A 38 20.76 1.89 12.85
N ASP A 39 19.85 2.70 12.32
CA ASP A 39 18.50 2.23 12.01
C ASP A 39 18.56 1.25 10.83
N THR A 40 18.13 0.02 11.10
CA THR A 40 18.09 -1.07 10.12
C THR A 40 16.65 -1.46 9.82
N LEU A 41 16.41 -1.95 8.60
CA LEU A 41 15.12 -2.50 8.21
C LEU A 41 15.04 -3.96 8.67
N PHE A 42 13.99 -4.29 9.43
CA PHE A 42 13.74 -5.61 10.02
C PHE A 42 14.91 -6.15 10.86
N ASN A 43 15.71 -5.27 11.49
CA ASN A 43 16.95 -5.64 12.19
C ASN A 43 17.97 -6.42 11.33
N ARG A 44 17.88 -6.30 9.99
CA ARG A 44 18.62 -7.14 9.04
C ARG A 44 19.33 -6.36 7.95
N PHE A 45 18.70 -5.31 7.41
CA PHE A 45 19.28 -4.54 6.31
C PHE A 45 19.70 -3.16 6.78
N SER A 46 20.94 -2.80 6.49
CA SER A 46 21.44 -1.44 6.65
C SER A 46 20.73 -0.47 5.73
N SER A 47 20.84 0.83 6.03
CA SER A 47 20.32 1.89 5.16
C SER A 47 20.88 1.80 3.74
N LYS A 48 22.16 1.47 3.60
CA LYS A 48 22.81 1.27 2.31
C LYS A 48 22.23 0.11 1.51
N GLU A 49 21.99 -1.04 2.14
CA GLU A 49 21.39 -2.20 1.45
C GLU A 49 19.95 -1.90 0.99
N VAL A 50 19.18 -1.15 1.79
CA VAL A 50 17.85 -0.71 1.37
C VAL A 50 17.92 0.28 0.21
N GLU A 51 18.87 1.21 0.23
CA GLU A 51 19.14 2.10 -0.90
C GLU A 51 19.52 1.32 -2.17
N GLU A 52 20.36 0.29 -2.06
CA GLU A 52 20.71 -0.58 -3.19
C GLU A 52 19.48 -1.29 -3.77
N LEU A 53 18.58 -1.80 -2.93
CA LEU A 53 17.32 -2.41 -3.37
C LEU A 53 16.37 -1.39 -4.02
N LEU A 54 16.33 -0.15 -3.52
CA LEU A 54 15.54 0.94 -4.12
C LEU A 54 16.14 1.39 -5.46
N GLN A 55 17.47 1.39 -5.58
CA GLN A 55 18.16 1.68 -6.83
C GLN A 55 17.88 0.57 -7.86
N GLU A 56 18.00 -0.70 -7.46
CA GLU A 56 17.70 -1.85 -8.33
C GLU A 56 16.25 -1.85 -8.80
N SER A 57 15.32 -1.35 -7.99
CA SER A 57 13.91 -1.21 -8.39
C SER A 57 13.60 -0.06 -9.34
N GLY A 58 14.59 0.78 -9.67
CA GLY A 58 14.41 1.96 -10.51
C GLY A 58 13.78 3.15 -9.77
N MET A 59 13.67 3.10 -8.45
CA MET A 59 13.03 4.14 -7.64
C MET A 59 13.63 5.51 -7.89
N PHE A 60 14.96 5.63 -7.76
CA PHE A 60 15.66 6.91 -7.86
C PHE A 60 15.69 7.45 -9.29
N GLU A 61 15.75 6.57 -10.30
CA GLU A 61 15.60 6.96 -11.70
C GLU A 61 14.24 7.64 -11.93
N MET A 62 13.16 7.00 -11.47
CA MET A 62 11.80 7.52 -11.63
C MET A 62 11.53 8.79 -10.81
N LEU A 63 12.16 8.95 -9.66
CA LEU A 63 12.12 10.19 -8.88
C LEU A 63 12.87 11.32 -9.60
N SER A 64 14.05 11.02 -10.15
CA SER A 64 14.85 11.97 -10.93
C SER A 64 14.13 12.45 -12.19
N MET A 65 13.46 11.55 -12.93
CA MET A 65 12.59 11.91 -14.07
C MET A 65 11.45 12.86 -13.70
N ARG A 66 11.07 12.94 -12.41
CA ARG A 66 10.06 13.88 -11.89
C ARG A 66 10.65 15.12 -11.23
N GLY A 67 11.95 15.34 -11.40
CA GLY A 67 12.66 16.52 -10.93
C GLY A 67 13.21 16.40 -9.52
N PHE A 68 13.16 15.22 -8.88
CA PHE A 68 13.76 14.97 -7.57
C PHE A 68 15.14 14.35 -7.75
N GLN A 69 16.14 15.17 -8.07
CA GLN A 69 17.50 14.68 -8.35
C GLN A 69 18.28 14.28 -7.10
N LYS A 70 17.93 14.86 -5.96
CA LYS A 70 18.56 14.59 -4.68
C LYS A 70 17.48 14.21 -3.68
N THR A 71 17.58 12.97 -3.20
CA THR A 71 16.67 12.41 -2.22
C THR A 71 17.46 11.69 -1.15
N GLN A 72 16.94 11.70 0.07
CA GLN A 72 17.53 10.98 1.19
C GLN A 72 16.62 9.83 1.59
N VAL A 73 17.19 8.65 1.81
CA VAL A 73 16.49 7.53 2.44
C VAL A 73 16.69 7.60 3.95
N GLU A 74 15.61 7.41 4.68
CA GLU A 74 15.61 7.32 6.13
C GLU A 74 14.82 6.10 6.55
N ILE A 75 15.40 5.28 7.42
CA ILE A 75 14.75 4.08 7.95
C ILE A 75 14.48 4.34 9.42
N HIS A 76 13.29 4.00 9.89
CA HIS A 76 13.02 3.88 11.32
C HIS A 76 12.66 2.42 11.61
N GLY A 77 13.63 1.69 12.14
CA GLY A 77 13.41 0.37 12.74
C GLY A 77 12.98 0.56 14.20
N ILE A 78 11.68 0.76 14.43
CA ILE A 78 11.14 0.92 15.79
C ILE A 78 11.03 -0.47 16.44
N SER A 79 10.66 -1.50 15.66
CA SER A 79 10.64 -2.92 16.04
C SER A 79 10.60 -3.82 14.79
N GLU A 80 10.70 -5.15 14.94
CA GLU A 80 10.52 -6.10 13.81
C GLU A 80 9.11 -6.04 13.19
N VAL A 81 8.14 -5.53 13.93
CA VAL A 81 6.73 -5.42 13.52
C VAL A 81 6.34 -4.01 13.06
N ASP A 82 7.25 -3.04 13.11
CA ASP A 82 7.02 -1.67 12.63
C ASP A 82 8.31 -1.10 12.03
N ASN A 83 8.42 -1.25 10.72
CA ASN A 83 9.58 -0.84 9.94
C ASN A 83 9.17 0.23 8.94
N ARG A 84 9.74 1.41 9.07
CA ARG A 84 9.38 2.55 8.22
C ARG A 84 10.53 2.90 7.29
N ILE A 85 10.19 3.16 6.04
CA ILE A 85 11.11 3.67 5.03
C ILE A 85 10.54 4.99 4.53
N PHE A 86 11.36 6.02 4.56
CA PHE A 86 11.05 7.33 3.99
C PHE A 86 12.01 7.64 2.86
N ILE A 87 11.49 8.20 1.78
CA ILE A 87 12.29 8.89 0.77
C ILE A 87 11.88 10.36 0.83
N LYS A 88 12.84 11.24 1.14
CA LYS A 88 12.60 12.67 1.40
C LYS A 88 13.41 13.55 0.44
N THR A 89 12.95 14.78 0.22
CA THR A 89 13.75 15.84 -0.45
C THR A 89 14.85 16.37 0.48
N GLU A 90 15.77 17.20 -0.05
CA GLU A 90 16.75 17.93 0.77
C GLU A 90 16.06 18.84 1.81
N GLU A 91 14.89 19.37 1.48
CA GLU A 91 14.02 20.17 2.37
C GLU A 91 13.21 19.31 3.35
N LYS A 92 13.46 17.99 3.41
CA LYS A 92 12.80 17.01 4.28
C LYS A 92 11.31 16.78 3.97
N GLU A 93 10.83 17.16 2.80
CA GLU A 93 9.48 16.81 2.34
C GLU A 93 9.41 15.33 2.00
N ILE A 94 8.39 14.62 2.49
CA ILE A 94 8.23 13.18 2.25
C ILE A 94 7.70 12.95 0.84
N LEU A 95 8.42 12.19 0.02
CA LEU A 95 7.98 11.75 -1.30
C LEU A 95 7.35 10.36 -1.23
N VAL A 96 7.99 9.47 -0.48
CA VAL A 96 7.54 8.09 -0.26
C VAL A 96 7.62 7.79 1.23
N HIS A 97 6.58 7.17 1.76
CA HIS A 97 6.59 6.57 3.09
C HIS A 97 5.98 5.17 3.01
N MET A 98 6.74 4.16 3.41
CA MET A 98 6.28 2.77 3.52
C MET A 98 6.37 2.34 4.97
N ARG A 99 5.30 1.74 5.50
CA ARG A 99 5.32 1.00 6.77
C ARG A 99 5.14 -0.47 6.47
N LEU A 100 6.15 -1.25 6.84
CA LEU A 100 6.24 -2.66 6.54
C LEU A 100 6.30 -3.49 7.82
N LYS A 101 5.70 -4.68 7.80
CA LYS A 101 5.82 -5.69 8.85
C LYS A 101 6.29 -7.00 8.23
N PHE A 102 6.98 -7.83 9.00
CA PHE A 102 7.37 -9.17 8.58
C PHE A 102 6.89 -10.17 9.61
N SER A 103 6.02 -11.10 9.19
CA SER A 103 5.42 -12.08 10.09
C SER A 103 4.89 -13.28 9.32
N ASP A 104 4.67 -14.39 10.03
CA ASP A 104 3.94 -15.53 9.49
C ASP A 104 2.45 -15.20 9.33
N PHE A 105 1.92 -15.45 8.13
CA PHE A 105 0.51 -15.26 7.82
C PHE A 105 -0.17 -16.60 7.56
N LEU A 106 -1.22 -16.90 8.31
CA LEU A 106 -2.02 -18.12 8.16
C LEU A 106 -3.02 -17.98 7.01
N PHE A 107 -2.79 -18.73 5.93
CA PHE A 107 -3.71 -18.81 4.80
C PHE A 107 -4.79 -19.86 5.06
N LYS A 108 -5.97 -19.41 5.51
CA LYS A 108 -7.10 -20.29 5.87
C LYS A 108 -7.47 -21.31 4.80
N LYS A 109 -7.42 -20.94 3.51
CA LYS A 109 -7.73 -21.83 2.37
C LYS A 109 -6.89 -23.10 2.37
N ILE A 110 -5.63 -23.01 2.79
CA ILE A 110 -4.66 -24.11 2.73
C ILE A 110 -4.21 -24.59 4.11
N GLY A 111 -4.68 -23.97 5.19
CA GLY A 111 -4.37 -24.32 6.58
C GLY A 111 -2.89 -24.19 6.94
N GLN A 112 -2.13 -23.36 6.23
CA GLN A 112 -0.67 -23.23 6.38
C GLN A 112 -0.26 -21.77 6.55
N SER A 113 0.81 -21.56 7.33
CA SER A 113 1.42 -20.26 7.54
C SER A 113 2.67 -20.09 6.68
N PHE A 114 2.87 -18.89 6.15
CA PHE A 114 4.08 -18.53 5.42
C PHE A 114 4.62 -17.18 5.89
N PRO A 115 5.95 -16.97 5.87
CA PRO A 115 6.54 -15.66 6.16
C PRO A 115 6.19 -14.69 5.05
N MET A 116 5.56 -13.56 5.40
CA MET A 116 5.11 -12.56 4.44
C MET A 116 5.57 -11.17 4.83
N ILE A 117 5.79 -10.30 3.84
CA ILE A 117 5.91 -8.86 4.05
C ILE A 117 4.53 -8.23 4.00
N TYR A 118 4.11 -7.58 5.07
CA TYR A 118 2.87 -6.83 5.11
C TYR A 118 3.12 -5.34 4.81
N ILE A 119 2.43 -4.81 3.81
CA ILE A 119 2.43 -3.37 3.52
C ILE A 119 1.26 -2.75 4.30
N ASP A 120 1.59 -2.22 5.48
CA ASP A 120 0.61 -1.62 6.40
C ASP A 120 0.28 -0.17 6.02
N TRP A 121 1.25 0.55 5.46
CA TRP A 121 1.07 1.91 4.98
C TRP A 121 1.88 2.16 3.72
N LEU A 122 1.30 2.88 2.76
CA LEU A 122 2.00 3.37 1.59
C LEU A 122 1.54 4.79 1.24
N LEU A 123 2.50 5.71 1.20
CA LEU A 123 2.33 7.06 0.69
C LEU A 123 3.29 7.27 -0.48
N SER A 124 2.80 7.87 -1.54
CA SER A 124 3.57 8.30 -2.70
C SER A 124 3.01 9.64 -3.20
N GLN A 125 3.79 10.71 -3.11
CA GLN A 125 3.29 12.06 -3.33
C GLN A 125 4.29 12.97 -4.05
N ASN A 126 3.79 13.72 -5.03
CA ASN A 126 4.56 14.68 -5.80
C ASN A 126 4.34 16.09 -5.24
N VAL A 127 5.17 16.45 -4.26
CA VAL A 127 5.09 17.74 -3.54
C VAL A 127 5.34 18.95 -4.44
N ARG A 128 6.10 18.80 -5.54
CA ARG A 128 6.39 19.88 -6.50
C ARG A 128 5.18 20.35 -7.30
N LEU A 129 4.15 19.52 -7.44
CA LEU A 129 2.91 19.93 -8.10
C LEU A 129 2.02 20.80 -7.19
N GLY A 130 2.50 21.10 -5.97
CA GLY A 130 1.78 21.84 -4.94
C GLY A 130 0.60 21.05 -4.38
N LYS A 131 0.02 21.54 -3.29
CA LYS A 131 -1.32 21.12 -2.89
C LYS A 131 -2.27 21.66 -3.95
N LEU A 132 -2.94 20.79 -4.70
CA LEU A 132 -3.92 21.25 -5.66
C LEU A 132 -5.10 21.84 -4.90
N GLY A 133 -5.10 23.17 -4.77
CA GLY A 133 -6.23 23.96 -4.32
C GLY A 133 -7.42 23.66 -5.23
N ASP A 134 -8.55 23.33 -4.61
CA ASP A 134 -9.75 22.74 -5.18
C ASP A 134 -9.62 21.27 -5.60
N LYS A 135 -10.42 20.45 -4.90
CA LYS A 135 -10.62 18.98 -4.92
C LYS A 135 -10.79 18.28 -6.29
N LYS A 136 -10.48 18.94 -7.42
CA LYS A 136 -10.77 18.44 -8.76
C LYS A 136 -9.74 17.45 -9.32
N LYS A 137 -8.61 17.19 -8.64
CA LYS A 137 -7.53 16.34 -9.18
C LYS A 137 -6.89 15.33 -8.22
N LEU A 138 -7.42 15.15 -7.00
CA LEU A 138 -6.85 14.22 -6.01
C LEU A 138 -7.80 13.04 -5.76
N PHE A 139 -7.26 11.88 -5.40
CA PHE A 139 -8.07 10.77 -4.92
C PHE A 139 -8.46 11.06 -3.46
N GLU A 140 -9.51 10.41 -2.96
CA GLU A 140 -9.87 10.53 -1.55
C GLU A 140 -8.67 10.11 -0.69
N GLY A 141 -8.36 10.89 0.35
CA GLY A 141 -7.20 10.66 1.22
C GLY A 141 -5.86 11.23 0.73
N GLN A 142 -5.76 11.73 -0.52
CA GLN A 142 -4.54 12.36 -1.03
C GLN A 142 -4.47 13.86 -0.72
N GLU A 143 -3.29 14.33 -0.27
CA GLU A 143 -2.99 15.76 -0.16
C GLU A 143 -2.30 16.33 -1.41
N TYR A 144 -1.57 15.49 -2.13
CA TYR A 144 -0.81 15.83 -3.33
C TYR A 144 -1.05 14.77 -4.41
N PRO A 145 -0.80 15.09 -5.71
CA PRO A 145 -0.85 14.08 -6.75
C PRO A 145 0.15 12.96 -6.49
N GLY A 146 -0.21 11.73 -6.86
CA GLY A 146 0.70 10.60 -6.73
C GLY A 146 1.96 10.74 -7.62
N LEU A 147 3.07 10.16 -7.19
CA LEU A 147 4.28 10.13 -8.01
C LEU A 147 4.15 9.18 -9.18
N ASN A 148 3.18 8.27 -9.28
CA ASN A 148 3.13 7.24 -10.33
C ASN A 148 4.46 6.44 -10.40
N ILE A 149 4.80 5.84 -9.26
CA ILE A 149 6.00 4.99 -9.03
C ILE A 149 5.61 3.61 -8.48
N MET A 150 4.38 3.16 -8.75
CA MET A 150 3.85 1.93 -8.15
C MET A 150 4.60 0.69 -8.64
N ASN A 151 5.10 0.70 -9.87
CA ASN A 151 5.88 -0.41 -10.40
C ASN A 151 7.17 -0.59 -9.59
N GLU A 152 7.86 0.52 -9.32
CA GLU A 152 9.13 0.59 -8.59
C GLU A 152 8.93 0.18 -7.13
N ILE A 153 7.83 0.63 -6.50
CA ILE A 153 7.44 0.18 -5.15
C ILE A 153 7.20 -1.33 -5.13
N THR A 154 6.36 -1.87 -6.01
CA THR A 154 6.09 -3.33 -6.02
C THR A 154 7.33 -4.16 -6.37
N HIS A 155 8.22 -3.63 -7.22
CA HIS A 155 9.48 -4.29 -7.54
C HIS A 155 10.43 -4.30 -6.34
N PHE A 156 10.57 -3.17 -5.64
CA PHE A 156 11.30 -3.10 -4.38
C PHE A 156 10.79 -4.11 -3.36
N ILE A 157 9.48 -4.19 -3.15
CA ILE A 157 8.88 -5.16 -2.22
C ILE A 157 9.19 -6.60 -2.66
N ARG A 158 9.15 -6.91 -3.95
CA ARG A 158 9.49 -8.25 -4.46
C ARG A 158 10.96 -8.61 -4.22
N LEU A 159 11.89 -7.68 -4.47
CA LEU A 159 13.31 -7.87 -4.17
C LEU A 159 13.53 -8.10 -2.67
N LEU A 160 12.92 -7.26 -1.84
CA LEU A 160 12.96 -7.36 -0.38
C LEU A 160 12.39 -8.68 0.13
N SER A 161 11.23 -9.13 -0.39
CA SER A 161 10.64 -10.44 -0.08
C SER A 161 11.61 -11.57 -0.40
N GLY A 162 12.29 -11.52 -1.55
CA GLY A 162 13.32 -12.51 -1.91
C GLY A 162 14.49 -12.54 -0.94
N LYS A 163 15.01 -11.37 -0.55
CA LYS A 163 16.11 -11.25 0.42
C LYS A 163 15.72 -11.68 1.83
N MET A 164 14.47 -11.47 2.23
CA MET A 164 13.94 -11.90 3.53
C MET A 164 13.60 -13.39 3.61
N GLY A 165 13.58 -14.10 2.48
CA GLY A 165 13.04 -15.46 2.42
C GLY A 165 11.52 -15.49 2.63
N ALA A 166 10.83 -14.39 2.38
CA ALA A 166 9.37 -14.32 2.42
C ALA A 166 8.75 -15.05 1.23
N ALA A 167 7.59 -15.66 1.44
CA ALA A 167 6.81 -16.31 0.39
C ALA A 167 6.03 -15.31 -0.49
N GLY A 168 6.08 -14.01 -0.14
CA GLY A 168 5.47 -12.94 -0.89
C GLY A 168 5.28 -11.67 -0.07
N ALA A 169 4.31 -10.87 -0.50
CA ALA A 169 3.82 -9.71 0.22
C ALA A 169 2.29 -9.64 0.19
N PHE A 170 1.69 -8.97 1.16
CA PHE A 170 0.26 -8.70 1.18
C PHE A 170 -0.07 -7.29 1.66
N ASN A 171 -1.24 -6.80 1.28
CA ASN A 171 -1.79 -5.52 1.72
C ASN A 171 -3.32 -5.59 1.79
N ILE A 172 -3.93 -4.58 2.40
CA ILE A 172 -5.40 -4.43 2.48
C ILE A 172 -5.73 -3.02 1.97
N PRO A 173 -6.00 -2.83 0.67
CA PRO A 173 -6.30 -1.51 0.12
C PRO A 173 -7.68 -1.02 0.58
N GLU A 174 -7.70 0.09 1.32
CA GLU A 174 -8.94 0.68 1.85
C GLU A 174 -9.80 1.28 0.73
N TYR A 175 -9.19 1.89 -0.29
CA TYR A 175 -9.91 2.47 -1.43
C TYR A 175 -9.79 1.65 -2.71
N PHE A 176 -10.80 1.78 -3.56
CA PHE A 176 -10.82 1.16 -4.88
C PHE A 176 -9.59 1.53 -5.73
N HIS A 177 -9.17 2.80 -5.73
CA HIS A 177 -8.01 3.23 -6.53
C HIS A 177 -6.70 2.61 -6.03
N ASP A 178 -6.55 2.38 -4.72
CA ASP A 178 -5.41 1.65 -4.18
C ASP A 178 -5.40 0.21 -4.67
N ALA A 179 -6.55 -0.47 -4.63
CA ALA A 179 -6.69 -1.82 -5.16
C ALA A 179 -6.29 -1.90 -6.64
N VAL A 180 -6.69 -0.93 -7.46
CA VAL A 180 -6.28 -0.83 -8.87
C VAL A 180 -4.77 -0.66 -9.03
N LEU A 181 -4.13 0.14 -8.19
CA LEU A 181 -2.67 0.32 -8.22
C LEU A 181 -1.92 -0.97 -7.90
N PHE A 182 -2.39 -1.75 -6.93
CA PHE A 182 -1.78 -3.03 -6.54
C PHE A 182 -2.10 -4.18 -7.49
N HIS A 183 -3.27 -4.17 -8.15
CA HIS A 183 -3.80 -5.29 -8.94
C HIS A 183 -2.89 -5.80 -10.06
N LYS A 184 -1.96 -4.97 -10.54
CA LYS A 184 -0.97 -5.40 -11.54
C LYS A 184 -0.11 -6.58 -11.05
N ASN A 185 0.23 -6.61 -9.77
CA ASN A 185 1.14 -7.61 -9.19
C ASN A 185 0.52 -8.38 -8.00
N PHE A 186 -0.68 -7.99 -7.57
CA PHE A 186 -1.39 -8.56 -6.43
C PHE A 186 -2.79 -9.01 -6.85
N ARG A 187 -3.30 -10.05 -6.21
CA ARG A 187 -4.66 -10.57 -6.42
C ARG A 187 -5.39 -10.64 -5.08
N PHE A 188 -6.69 -10.37 -5.05
CA PHE A 188 -7.48 -10.58 -3.83
C PHE A 188 -7.49 -12.06 -3.44
N LEU A 189 -7.38 -12.37 -2.14
CA LEU A 189 -7.47 -13.74 -1.65
C LEU A 189 -8.89 -14.33 -1.79
N SER A 190 -9.91 -13.50 -1.61
CA SER A 190 -11.30 -13.89 -1.90
C SER A 190 -11.55 -13.87 -3.40
N GLU A 191 -11.96 -15.01 -3.93
CA GLU A 191 -12.41 -15.17 -5.32
C GLU A 191 -13.68 -14.34 -5.61
N GLU A 192 -14.58 -14.17 -4.64
CA GLU A 192 -15.72 -13.26 -4.79
C GLU A 192 -15.27 -11.82 -4.94
N LYS A 193 -14.34 -11.37 -4.10
CA LYS A 193 -13.84 -9.99 -4.13
C LYS A 193 -13.04 -9.71 -5.41
N GLU A 194 -12.18 -10.63 -5.83
CA GLU A 194 -11.44 -10.53 -7.09
C GLU A 194 -12.39 -10.48 -8.29
N GLY A 195 -13.41 -11.35 -8.31
CA GLY A 195 -14.43 -11.39 -9.36
C GLY A 195 -15.22 -10.09 -9.43
N GLU A 196 -15.69 -9.59 -8.28
CA GLU A 196 -16.40 -8.31 -8.16
C GLU A 196 -15.54 -7.14 -8.64
N PHE A 197 -14.27 -7.09 -8.20
CA PHE A 197 -13.33 -6.06 -8.60
C PHE A 197 -13.08 -6.05 -10.12
N ARG A 198 -12.89 -7.23 -10.72
CA ARG A 198 -12.72 -7.36 -12.18
C ARG A 198 -14.01 -7.02 -12.95
N ALA A 199 -15.19 -7.33 -12.41
CA ALA A 199 -16.47 -6.90 -12.97
C ALA A 199 -16.57 -5.37 -12.99
N MET A 200 -16.25 -4.70 -11.87
CA MET A 200 -16.22 -3.24 -11.77
C MET A 200 -15.30 -2.62 -12.85
N LEU A 201 -14.09 -3.15 -13.01
CA LEU A 201 -13.18 -2.69 -14.06
C LEU A 201 -13.73 -2.92 -15.47
N ARG A 202 -14.42 -4.03 -15.72
CA ARG A 202 -15.06 -4.29 -17.03
C ARG A 202 -16.16 -3.28 -17.31
N CYS A 203 -17.12 -3.14 -16.40
CA CYS A 203 -18.31 -2.31 -16.60
C CYS A 203 -17.92 -0.84 -16.85
N PHE A 204 -16.83 -0.38 -16.22
CA PHE A 204 -16.36 1.00 -16.31
C PHE A 204 -15.05 1.17 -17.10
N LYS A 205 -14.72 0.24 -18.01
CA LYS A 205 -13.43 0.24 -18.75
C LYS A 205 -13.11 1.52 -19.54
N LYS A 206 -14.11 2.35 -19.84
CA LYS A 206 -13.95 3.62 -20.58
C LYS A 206 -13.88 4.84 -19.65
N GLU A 207 -14.13 4.66 -18.36
CA GLU A 207 -14.10 5.73 -17.39
C GLU A 207 -12.70 5.93 -16.83
N ASN A 208 -12.38 7.17 -16.46
CA ASN A 208 -11.14 7.44 -15.75
C ASN A 208 -11.23 6.93 -14.31
N LEU A 209 -10.13 6.35 -13.79
CA LEU A 209 -10.06 5.75 -12.45
C LEU A 209 -10.50 6.71 -11.34
N ARG A 210 -10.20 8.01 -11.48
CA ARG A 210 -10.56 9.04 -10.50
C ARG A 210 -12.07 9.24 -10.39
N SER A 211 -12.74 9.36 -11.53
CA SER A 211 -14.19 9.47 -11.64
C SER A 211 -14.87 8.25 -11.03
N LEU A 212 -14.38 7.05 -11.35
CA LEU A 212 -14.94 5.81 -10.84
C LEU A 212 -14.71 5.66 -9.33
N SER A 213 -13.49 5.87 -8.84
CA SER A 213 -13.19 5.78 -7.40
C SER A 213 -13.99 6.80 -6.60
N GLY A 214 -14.16 8.03 -7.11
CA GLY A 214 -15.00 9.04 -6.47
C GLY A 214 -16.48 8.67 -6.47
N ALA A 215 -16.97 8.00 -7.52
CA ALA A 215 -18.34 7.50 -7.59
C ALA A 215 -18.60 6.38 -6.58
N ILE A 216 -17.68 5.43 -6.48
CA ILE A 216 -17.73 4.34 -5.51
C ILE A 216 -17.75 4.93 -4.09
N HIS A 217 -16.85 5.88 -3.80
CA HIS A 217 -16.78 6.51 -2.48
C HIS A 217 -18.04 7.31 -2.13
N SER A 218 -18.67 7.94 -3.13
CA SER A 218 -19.90 8.73 -2.93
C SER A 218 -21.19 7.92 -3.07
N GLY A 219 -21.11 6.59 -3.16
CA GLY A 219 -22.28 5.71 -3.26
C GLY A 219 -23.08 5.88 -4.56
N LYS A 220 -22.43 6.32 -5.65
CA LYS A 220 -23.05 6.61 -6.96
C LYS A 220 -22.94 5.45 -7.97
N ILE A 221 -22.61 4.26 -7.48
CA ILE A 221 -22.57 3.05 -8.29
C ILE A 221 -23.72 2.15 -7.83
N LEU A 222 -24.49 1.64 -8.78
CA LEU A 222 -25.56 0.66 -8.56
C LEU A 222 -25.04 -0.73 -8.88
N ASP A 223 -25.21 -1.67 -7.94
CA ASP A 223 -25.09 -3.10 -8.20
C ASP A 223 -26.41 -3.58 -8.84
N ARG A 224 -26.34 -4.07 -10.09
CA ARG A 224 -27.54 -4.45 -10.85
C ARG A 224 -28.20 -5.73 -10.35
N ASP A 225 -27.45 -6.59 -9.69
CA ASP A 225 -27.94 -7.88 -9.20
C ASP A 225 -28.80 -7.67 -7.94
N SER A 226 -28.33 -6.80 -7.04
CA SER A 226 -29.05 -6.46 -5.80
C SER A 226 -30.00 -5.28 -5.94
N SER A 227 -29.87 -4.48 -7.01
CA SER A 227 -30.56 -3.20 -7.19
C SER A 227 -30.33 -2.21 -6.03
N GLN A 228 -29.17 -2.32 -5.36
CA GLN A 228 -28.77 -1.44 -4.25
C GLN A 228 -27.50 -0.66 -4.61
N PRO A 229 -27.27 0.51 -3.97
CA PRO A 229 -26.00 1.21 -4.07
C PRO A 229 -24.84 0.29 -3.65
N TYR A 230 -23.85 0.19 -4.52
CA TYR A 230 -22.63 -0.56 -4.26
C TYR A 230 -21.80 0.14 -3.18
N THR A 231 -21.38 -0.63 -2.19
CA THR A 231 -20.47 -0.18 -1.13
C THR A 231 -19.15 -0.93 -1.27
N TRP A 232 -18.04 -0.20 -1.37
CA TRP A 232 -16.72 -0.80 -1.39
C TRP A 232 -16.37 -1.42 -0.03
N THR A 233 -16.07 -2.71 -0.05
CA THR A 233 -15.44 -3.43 1.05
C THR A 233 -13.98 -3.70 0.70
N TYR A 234 -13.05 -3.38 1.59
CA TYR A 234 -11.65 -3.74 1.41
C TYR A 234 -11.45 -5.25 1.63
N GLY A 235 -10.34 -5.80 1.12
CA GLY A 235 -10.00 -7.21 1.26
C GLY A 235 -8.51 -7.44 1.07
N GLU A 236 -8.00 -8.56 1.55
CA GLU A 236 -6.59 -8.90 1.47
C GLU A 236 -6.18 -9.16 0.02
N MET A 237 -5.13 -8.48 -0.44
CA MET A 237 -4.47 -8.76 -1.71
C MET A 237 -3.07 -9.30 -1.47
N VAL A 238 -2.65 -10.27 -2.29
CA VAL A 238 -1.38 -10.99 -2.13
C VAL A 238 -0.61 -11.03 -3.44
N SER A 239 0.70 -10.84 -3.33
CA SER A 239 1.69 -11.12 -4.37
C SER A 239 2.59 -12.25 -3.88
N CYS A 240 2.68 -13.34 -4.62
CA CYS A 240 3.47 -14.50 -4.23
C CYS A 240 4.84 -14.48 -4.93
N THR A 241 5.90 -14.76 -4.18
CA THR A 241 7.22 -15.12 -4.70
C THR A 241 7.45 -16.63 -4.66
N ASN A 242 6.71 -17.34 -3.81
CA ASN A 242 6.73 -18.79 -3.71
C ASN A 242 5.68 -19.43 -4.64
N SER A 243 6.13 -20.26 -5.57
CA SER A 243 5.26 -20.90 -6.57
C SER A 243 4.31 -21.95 -6.01
N TYR A 244 4.66 -22.59 -4.89
CA TYR A 244 3.76 -23.54 -4.21
C TYR A 244 2.59 -22.75 -3.60
N LEU A 245 2.89 -21.71 -2.82
CA LEU A 245 1.88 -20.83 -2.24
C LEU A 245 0.96 -20.27 -3.32
N GLU A 246 1.53 -19.73 -4.40
CA GLU A 246 0.75 -19.16 -5.51
C GLU A 246 -0.25 -20.16 -6.10
N LYS A 247 0.21 -21.37 -6.45
CA LYS A 247 -0.63 -22.43 -7.03
C LYS A 247 -1.66 -22.98 -6.05
N SER A 248 -1.38 -22.97 -4.74
CA SER A 248 -2.32 -23.43 -3.72
C SER A 248 -3.38 -22.37 -3.39
N LEU A 249 -3.09 -21.08 -3.54
CA LEU A 249 -4.07 -20.00 -3.35
C LEU A 249 -4.92 -19.77 -4.59
N PHE A 250 -4.28 -19.71 -5.76
CA PHE A 250 -4.87 -19.35 -7.03
C PHE A 250 -4.95 -20.59 -7.94
N ASP A 251 -5.71 -21.58 -7.49
CA ASP A 251 -5.99 -22.81 -8.21
C ASP A 251 -7.06 -22.63 -9.31
N GLU A 252 -7.33 -23.70 -10.06
CA GLU A 252 -8.34 -23.70 -11.12
C GLU A 252 -9.74 -23.33 -10.60
N HIS A 253 -10.07 -23.71 -9.36
CA HIS A 253 -11.34 -23.36 -8.74
C HIS A 253 -11.47 -21.85 -8.55
N TYR A 254 -10.46 -21.22 -7.95
CA TYR A 254 -10.37 -19.78 -7.80
C TYR A 254 -10.54 -19.08 -9.16
N ASP A 255 -9.76 -19.50 -10.16
CA ASP A 255 -9.77 -18.86 -11.48
C ASP A 255 -11.13 -18.99 -12.17
N SER A 256 -11.77 -20.16 -12.06
CA SER A 256 -13.12 -20.41 -12.58
C SER A 256 -14.17 -19.53 -11.89
N MET A 257 -14.10 -19.42 -10.56
CA MET A 257 -15.03 -18.60 -9.77
C MET A 257 -14.87 -17.11 -10.08
N VAL A 258 -13.64 -16.61 -10.14
CA VAL A 258 -13.34 -15.23 -10.54
C VAL A 258 -13.82 -14.97 -11.97
N ALA A 259 -13.57 -15.88 -12.91
CA ALA A 259 -14.00 -15.72 -14.30
C ALA A 259 -15.53 -15.69 -14.42
N ARG A 260 -16.24 -16.54 -13.65
CA ARG A 260 -17.70 -16.55 -13.61
C ARG A 260 -18.25 -15.26 -13.02
N ILE A 261 -17.85 -14.91 -11.79
CA ILE A 261 -18.35 -13.74 -11.05
C ILE A 261 -18.04 -12.48 -11.83
N SER A 262 -16.80 -12.35 -12.33
CA SER A 262 -16.45 -11.19 -13.12
C SER A 262 -17.42 -11.06 -14.28
N LYS A 263 -17.61 -12.08 -15.12
CA LYS A 263 -18.50 -12.05 -16.30
C LYS A 263 -19.98 -11.79 -16.00
N THR A 264 -20.50 -12.22 -14.85
CA THR A 264 -21.93 -12.14 -14.57
C THR A 264 -22.35 -10.92 -13.77
N ARG A 265 -21.50 -10.40 -12.88
CA ARG A 265 -21.81 -9.20 -12.10
C ARG A 265 -21.81 -7.96 -12.98
N GLU A 266 -22.83 -7.13 -12.82
CA GLU A 266 -23.00 -5.90 -13.59
C GLU A 266 -23.18 -4.68 -12.68
N PHE A 267 -22.50 -3.59 -13.04
CA PHE A 267 -22.52 -2.32 -12.31
C PHE A 267 -22.84 -1.16 -13.25
N SER A 268 -23.46 -0.11 -12.72
CA SER A 268 -23.73 1.10 -13.50
C SER A 268 -23.74 2.35 -12.63
N ARG A 269 -23.73 3.52 -13.24
CA ARG A 269 -23.93 4.80 -12.54
C ARG A 269 -25.37 4.89 -12.03
N ILE A 270 -25.52 5.46 -10.85
CA ILE A 270 -26.78 6.04 -10.40
C ILE A 270 -26.86 7.43 -11.05
N GLU A 271 -27.93 7.68 -11.81
CA GLU A 271 -28.23 8.98 -12.41
C GLU A 271 -28.58 10.04 -11.35
#